data_AF-A0A3B0ZHJ5-F1
#
_entry.id   AF-A0A3B0ZHJ5-F1
#
_cell.length_a   1.000
_cell.length_b   1.000
_cell.length_c   1.000
_cell.angle_alpha   90.00
_cell.angle_beta   90.00
_cell.angle_gamma   90.00
#
_symmetry.space_group_name_H-M   'P 1'
#
loop_
_entity.id
_entity.type
_entity.pdbx_description
1 polymer ?
#
loop_
_entity_poly.entity_id
_entity_poly.type
_entity_poly.pdbx_seq_one_letter_code
_entity_poly.pdbx_strand_id
1 'polypeptide(L)'
;MTTIKETSNIDRRSFVRIHDDIYLDYLVLGEDLVESAIQEFNQQSNNHFNPINQLQAISISSQPLLEKAKQSAPELVEYLLSVEERIQLLSQAIAQDQVGSPVVPNEKVNLSAGGLSFNSQLAHESGTLIEISIIIAPSYLHISALGAVVYCRREENEKNESFPFRIGVEFSHIHEADREALGRHVDKHPKTS
;
A
#
# COMPACT_ATOMS: atom_id res chain seq x y z
N MET A 1 -36.95 -1.43 -5.75
CA MET A 1 -36.41 -0.62 -4.64
C MET A 1 -35.61 -1.57 -3.77
N THR A 2 -34.30 -1.65 -4.00
CA THR A 2 -33.39 -2.49 -3.24
C THR A 2 -32.39 -1.56 -2.59
N THR A 3 -32.47 -1.51 -1.26
CA THR A 3 -31.70 -0.66 -0.37
C THR A 3 -30.21 -0.94 -0.52
N ILE A 4 -29.45 0.07 -0.96
CA ILE A 4 -27.99 0.06 -0.94
C ILE A 4 -27.58 0.06 0.53
N LYS A 5 -26.82 -0.97 0.91
CA LYS A 5 -26.29 -1.16 2.25
C LYS A 5 -25.23 -0.08 2.49
N GLU A 6 -25.47 0.77 3.49
CA GLU A 6 -24.51 1.76 3.98
C GLU A 6 -23.15 1.11 4.21
N THR A 7 -22.15 1.56 3.45
CA THR A 7 -20.77 1.23 3.74
C THR A 7 -20.36 2.05 4.96
N SER A 8 -19.93 1.35 6.01
CA SER A 8 -19.58 1.87 7.32
C SER A 8 -18.75 3.15 7.26
N ASN A 9 -19.31 4.23 7.81
CA ASN A 9 -18.66 5.51 8.08
C ASN A 9 -17.61 5.32 9.20
N ILE A 10 -16.47 4.72 8.88
CA ILE A 10 -15.30 4.69 9.76
C ILE A 10 -14.77 6.12 9.81
N ASP A 11 -14.73 6.71 11.01
CA ASP A 11 -14.28 8.07 11.22
C ASP A 11 -12.84 8.24 10.67
N ARG A 12 -12.72 9.03 9.60
CA ARG A 12 -11.51 9.27 8.79
C ARG A 12 -10.31 9.83 9.59
N ARG A 13 -10.56 10.28 10.82
CA ARG A 13 -9.54 10.75 11.77
C ARG A 13 -8.99 9.66 12.70
N SER A 14 -9.51 8.45 12.64
CA SER A 14 -9.10 7.33 13.52
C SER A 14 -7.84 6.59 13.04
N PHE A 15 -7.49 6.68 11.76
CA PHE A 15 -6.31 6.00 11.24
C PHE A 15 -5.00 6.67 11.67
N VAL A 16 -4.09 5.85 12.18
CA VAL A 16 -2.68 6.21 12.40
C VAL A 16 -2.07 6.65 11.07
N ARG A 17 -1.16 7.62 11.12
CA ARG A 17 -0.46 8.17 9.95
C ARG A 17 1.03 8.22 10.19
N ILE A 18 1.80 7.87 9.17
CA ILE A 18 3.27 7.85 9.21
C ILE A 18 3.83 8.58 7.99
N HIS A 19 5.06 9.09 8.12
CA HIS A 19 5.84 9.48 6.95
C HIS A 19 6.65 8.27 6.51
N ASP A 20 6.65 8.00 5.20
CA ASP A 20 7.34 6.84 4.65
C ASP A 20 7.92 7.17 3.26
N ASP A 21 8.99 6.48 2.90
CA ASP A 21 9.60 6.55 1.57
C ASP A 21 9.21 5.26 0.83
N ILE A 22 8.31 5.38 -0.15
CA ILE A 22 7.71 4.23 -0.85
C ILE A 22 8.00 4.28 -2.35
N TYR A 23 7.82 3.14 -3.01
CA TYR A 23 7.58 3.14 -4.46
C TYR A 23 6.09 3.40 -4.67
N LEU A 24 5.77 4.46 -5.43
CA LEU A 24 4.42 4.84 -5.80
C LEU A 24 4.35 4.97 -7.31
N ASP A 25 3.37 4.30 -7.91
CA ASP A 25 2.91 4.55 -9.25
C ASP A 25 1.40 4.86 -9.21
N TYR A 26 0.96 5.76 -10.08
CA TYR A 26 -0.46 6.10 -10.16
C TYR A 26 -0.85 6.53 -11.57
N LEU A 27 -2.09 6.19 -11.93
CA LEU A 27 -2.69 6.57 -13.19
C LEU A 27 -3.96 7.38 -12.93
N VAL A 28 -4.05 8.56 -13.53
CA VAL A 28 -5.28 9.37 -13.50
C VAL A 28 -6.28 8.77 -14.48
N LEU A 29 -7.47 8.44 -13.98
CA LEU A 29 -8.51 7.82 -14.80
C LEU A 29 -9.35 8.90 -15.47
N GLY A 30 -9.53 8.78 -16.79
CA GLY A 30 -10.53 9.54 -17.53
C GLY A 30 -11.94 9.10 -17.13
N GLU A 31 -12.92 10.02 -17.23
CA GLU A 31 -14.31 9.76 -16.83
C GLU A 31 -14.91 8.51 -17.50
N ASP A 32 -14.51 8.22 -18.73
CA ASP A 32 -14.92 7.07 -19.53
C ASP A 32 -14.35 5.73 -19.03
N LEU A 33 -13.23 5.76 -18.29
CA LEU A 33 -12.56 4.57 -17.78
C LEU A 33 -12.92 4.26 -16.31
N VAL A 34 -13.50 5.23 -15.59
CA VAL A 34 -13.81 5.09 -14.15
C VAL A 34 -14.69 3.88 -13.86
N GLU A 35 -15.80 3.72 -14.59
CA GLU A 35 -16.73 2.62 -14.33
C GLU A 35 -16.09 1.26 -14.60
N SER A 36 -15.33 1.14 -15.69
CA SER A 36 -14.60 -0.08 -16.03
C SER A 36 -13.55 -0.42 -14.99
N ALA A 37 -12.75 0.55 -14.53
CA ALA A 37 -11.74 0.34 -13.50
C ALA A 37 -12.35 -0.14 -12.17
N ILE A 38 -13.48 0.46 -11.74
CA ILE A 38 -14.19 0.02 -10.54
C ILE A 38 -14.73 -1.41 -10.71
N GLN A 39 -15.29 -1.74 -11.88
CA GLN A 39 -15.78 -3.09 -12.16
C GLN A 39 -14.65 -4.12 -12.16
N GLU A 40 -13.52 -3.82 -12.80
CA GLU A 40 -12.34 -4.69 -12.82
C GLU A 40 -11.78 -4.92 -11.40
N PHE A 41 -11.62 -3.85 -10.62
CA PHE A 41 -11.16 -3.94 -9.23
C PHE A 41 -12.09 -4.82 -8.37
N ASN A 42 -13.41 -4.63 -8.52
CA ASN A 42 -14.40 -5.44 -7.80
C ASN A 42 -14.44 -6.90 -8.28
N GLN A 43 -14.19 -7.18 -9.56
CA GLN A 43 -14.08 -8.56 -10.06
C GLN A 43 -12.82 -9.24 -9.52
N GLN A 44 -11.71 -8.50 -9.42
CA GLN A 44 -10.49 -8.97 -8.77
C GLN A 44 -10.73 -9.29 -7.29
N SER A 45 -11.67 -8.65 -6.60
CA SER A 45 -11.96 -8.95 -5.18
C SER A 45 -12.40 -10.39 -4.92
N ASN A 46 -13.02 -11.06 -5.89
CA ASN A 46 -13.38 -12.48 -5.78
C ASN A 46 -12.17 -13.43 -5.93
N ASN A 47 -11.04 -12.91 -6.42
CA ASN A 47 -9.84 -13.67 -6.77
C ASN A 47 -8.55 -12.94 -6.35
N HIS A 48 -8.60 -12.01 -5.37
CA HIS A 48 -7.47 -11.14 -5.01
C HIS A 48 -6.36 -11.97 -4.39
N PHE A 49 -5.51 -12.49 -5.26
CA PHE A 49 -4.32 -13.23 -4.94
C PHE A 49 -3.16 -12.26 -5.15
N ASN A 50 -2.82 -11.51 -4.11
CA ASN A 50 -1.51 -10.88 -4.01
C ASN A 50 -0.59 -11.86 -3.27
N PRO A 51 0.21 -12.69 -3.98
CA PRO A 51 1.01 -13.73 -3.34
C PRO A 51 2.04 -13.15 -2.37
N ILE A 52 2.52 -11.93 -2.64
CA ILE A 52 3.52 -11.27 -1.78
C ILE A 52 2.89 -10.92 -0.43
N ASN A 53 1.68 -10.35 -0.43
CA ASN A 53 0.97 -10.02 0.81
C ASN A 53 0.58 -11.29 1.59
N GLN A 54 0.23 -12.37 0.90
CA GLN A 54 -0.04 -13.66 1.54
C GLN A 54 1.21 -14.27 2.18
N LEU A 55 2.35 -14.22 1.49
CA LEU A 55 3.63 -14.66 2.06
C LEU A 55 3.95 -13.89 3.34
N GLN A 56 3.84 -12.56 3.31
CA GLN A 56 4.04 -11.75 4.51
C GLN A 56 3.08 -12.11 5.65
N ALA A 57 1.79 -12.33 5.34
CA ALA A 57 0.82 -12.74 6.35
C ALA A 57 1.19 -14.08 6.99
N ILE A 58 1.67 -15.05 6.19
CA ILE A 58 2.18 -16.33 6.67
C ILE A 58 3.40 -16.11 7.57
N SER A 59 4.39 -15.33 7.15
CA SER A 59 5.59 -15.01 7.94
C SER A 59 5.24 -14.37 9.29
N ILE A 60 4.30 -13.43 9.31
CA ILE A 60 3.83 -12.80 10.55
C ILE A 60 3.16 -13.84 11.47
N SER A 61 2.30 -14.69 10.90
CA SER A 61 1.57 -15.70 11.67
C SER A 61 2.47 -16.82 12.23
N SER A 62 3.60 -17.10 11.56
CA SER A 62 4.55 -18.15 11.95
C SER A 62 5.57 -17.69 12.99
N GLN A 63 5.76 -16.37 13.16
CA GLN A 63 6.74 -15.81 14.10
C GLN A 63 6.64 -16.36 15.53
N PRO A 64 5.45 -16.46 16.16
CA PRO A 64 5.35 -16.98 17.52
C PRO A 64 5.78 -18.45 17.64
N LEU A 65 5.59 -19.25 16.59
CA LEU A 65 6.05 -20.64 16.55
C LEU A 65 7.57 -20.70 16.46
N LEU A 66 8.17 -19.84 15.63
CA LEU A 66 9.61 -19.72 15.49
C LEU A 66 10.28 -19.27 16.80
N GLU A 67 9.69 -18.29 17.51
CA GLU A 67 10.19 -17.86 18.83
C GLU A 67 10.13 -18.98 19.88
N LYS A 68 9.07 -19.81 19.87
CA LYS A 68 8.98 -20.99 20.75
C LYS A 68 10.07 -22.02 20.42
N ALA A 69 10.35 -22.24 19.14
CA ALA A 69 11.33 -23.21 18.68
C ALA A 69 12.78 -22.82 18.99
N LYS A 70 13.09 -21.52 19.17
CA LYS A 70 14.44 -21.05 19.51
C LYS A 70 15.01 -21.68 20.77
N GLN A 71 14.16 -22.00 21.74
CA GLN A 71 14.59 -22.58 23.02
C GLN A 71 14.92 -24.08 22.91
N SER A 72 14.29 -24.80 21.97
CA SER A 72 14.41 -26.24 21.83
C SER A 72 15.36 -26.68 20.72
N ALA A 73 15.49 -25.91 19.64
CA ALA A 73 16.29 -26.28 18.46
C ALA A 73 16.85 -25.04 17.73
N PRO A 74 17.87 -24.36 18.29
CA PRO A 74 18.41 -23.12 17.72
C PRO A 74 18.97 -23.28 16.31
N GLU A 75 19.70 -24.37 16.02
CA GLU A 75 20.27 -24.64 14.68
C GLU A 75 19.18 -24.86 13.61
N LEU A 76 18.07 -25.52 13.98
CA LEU A 76 16.93 -25.69 13.09
C LEU A 76 16.25 -24.34 12.81
N VAL A 77 16.14 -23.49 13.83
CA VAL A 77 15.58 -22.14 13.65
C VAL A 77 16.45 -21.30 12.73
N GLU A 78 17.78 -21.36 12.87
CA GLU A 78 18.70 -20.66 11.96
C GLU A 78 18.51 -21.12 10.51
N TYR A 79 18.37 -22.43 10.29
CA TYR A 79 18.03 -22.95 8.95
C TYR A 79 16.67 -22.45 8.45
N LEU A 80 15.63 -22.44 9.28
CA LEU A 80 14.30 -21.95 8.90
C LEU A 80 14.31 -20.46 8.56
N LEU A 81 15.07 -19.64 9.30
CA LEU A 81 15.27 -18.23 8.98
C LEU A 81 16.01 -18.06 7.64
N SER A 82 16.97 -18.92 7.32
CA SER A 82 17.61 -18.90 6.00
C SER A 82 16.65 -19.27 4.86
N VAL A 83 15.65 -20.11 5.13
CA VAL A 83 14.60 -20.45 4.16
C VAL A 83 13.64 -19.27 3.97
N GLU A 84 13.24 -18.63 5.07
CA GLU A 84 12.43 -17.39 5.05
C GLU A 84 13.12 -16.30 4.21
N GLU A 85 14.43 -16.08 4.41
CA GLU A 85 15.21 -15.10 3.64
C GLU A 85 15.22 -15.43 2.14
N ARG A 86 15.38 -16.70 1.76
CA ARG A 86 15.32 -17.12 0.34
C ARG A 86 13.94 -16.86 -0.27
N ILE A 87 12.86 -17.12 0.47
CA ILE A 87 11.49 -16.84 0.02
C ILE A 87 11.27 -15.33 -0.15
N GLN A 88 11.81 -14.51 0.75
CA GLN A 88 11.75 -13.06 0.66
C GLN A 88 12.51 -12.54 -0.57
N LEU A 89 13.71 -13.05 -0.84
CA LEU A 89 14.48 -12.70 -2.04
C LEU A 89 13.75 -13.09 -3.34
N LEU A 90 13.09 -14.25 -3.38
CA LEU A 90 12.25 -14.64 -4.52
C LEU A 90 11.05 -13.73 -4.69
N SER A 91 10.39 -13.36 -3.59
CA SER A 91 9.25 -12.43 -3.60
C SER A 91 9.66 -11.06 -4.14
N GLN A 92 10.82 -10.55 -3.71
CA GLN A 92 11.42 -9.32 -4.20
C GLN A 92 11.74 -9.40 -5.70
N ALA A 93 12.34 -10.51 -6.16
CA ALA A 93 12.65 -10.69 -7.58
C ALA A 93 11.38 -10.70 -8.45
N ILE A 94 10.32 -11.36 -7.98
CA ILE A 94 9.02 -11.37 -8.66
C ILE A 94 8.39 -9.96 -8.68
N ALA A 95 8.46 -9.22 -7.57
CA ALA A 95 7.95 -7.84 -7.52
C ALA A 95 8.69 -6.92 -8.50
N GLN A 96 10.02 -7.05 -8.58
CA GLN A 96 10.85 -6.29 -9.51
C GLN A 96 10.55 -6.63 -10.97
N ASP A 97 10.34 -7.90 -11.29
CA ASP A 97 9.96 -8.34 -12.64
C ASP A 97 8.62 -7.75 -13.08
N GLN A 98 7.63 -7.71 -12.18
CA GLN A 98 6.31 -7.11 -12.45
C GLN A 98 6.39 -5.60 -12.73
N VAL A 99 7.27 -4.89 -12.04
CA VAL A 99 7.45 -3.43 -12.21
C VAL A 99 8.36 -3.11 -13.41
N GLY A 100 9.17 -4.06 -13.89
CA GLY A 100 10.11 -3.86 -15.00
C GLY A 100 11.29 -2.93 -14.66
N SER A 101 11.46 -2.57 -13.39
CA SER A 101 12.48 -1.67 -12.87
C SER A 101 12.80 -2.02 -11.40
N PRO A 102 14.00 -1.71 -10.88
CA PRO A 102 14.27 -1.88 -9.46
C PRO A 102 13.22 -1.15 -8.61
N VAL A 103 12.54 -1.89 -7.74
CA VAL A 103 11.60 -1.32 -6.76
C VAL A 103 12.41 -0.58 -5.70
N VAL A 104 12.67 0.71 -5.96
CA VAL A 104 13.34 1.64 -5.06
C VAL A 104 12.37 2.77 -4.71
N PRO A 105 12.33 3.26 -3.46
CA PRO A 105 11.48 4.37 -3.11
C PRO A 105 11.67 5.57 -4.05
N ASN A 106 10.58 6.04 -4.65
CA ASN A 106 10.55 7.19 -5.54
C ASN A 106 9.79 8.38 -4.94
N GLU A 107 8.98 8.17 -3.89
CA GLU A 107 8.09 9.17 -3.35
C GLU A 107 8.09 9.21 -1.82
N LYS A 108 8.06 10.44 -1.28
CA LYS A 108 7.90 10.70 0.15
C LYS A 108 6.43 10.96 0.48
N VAL A 109 5.83 10.05 1.24
CA VAL A 109 4.39 10.06 1.46
C VAL A 109 4.04 10.26 2.92
N ASN A 110 2.83 10.75 3.16
CA ASN A 110 2.18 10.60 4.45
C ASN A 110 1.06 9.58 4.25
N LEU A 111 1.18 8.42 4.89
CA LEU A 111 0.47 7.19 4.58
C LEU A 111 -0.38 6.72 5.78
N SER A 112 -1.53 6.12 5.47
CA SER A 112 -2.47 5.54 6.43
C SER A 112 -3.24 4.39 5.79
N ALA A 113 -3.94 3.58 6.59
CA ALA A 113 -4.83 2.54 6.06
C ALA A 113 -6.03 3.08 5.25
N GLY A 114 -6.30 4.40 5.31
CA GLY A 114 -7.39 5.05 4.58
C GLY A 114 -6.96 5.83 3.34
N GLY A 115 -5.67 6.02 3.10
CA GLY A 115 -5.19 6.85 2.00
C GLY A 115 -3.78 7.37 2.23
N LEU A 116 -3.32 8.19 1.28
CA LEU A 116 -2.00 8.80 1.31
C LEU A 116 -2.00 10.24 0.82
N SER A 117 -0.91 10.94 1.06
CA SER A 117 -0.58 12.18 0.34
C SER A 117 0.84 12.15 -0.16
N PHE A 118 1.07 12.72 -1.33
CA PHE A 118 2.34 12.72 -2.04
C PHE A 118 2.45 13.96 -2.95
N ASN A 119 3.61 14.14 -3.57
CA ASN A 119 3.85 15.29 -4.43
C ASN A 119 3.61 14.94 -5.90
N SER A 120 3.10 15.89 -6.67
CA SER A 120 2.77 15.73 -8.08
C SER A 120 3.29 16.91 -8.89
N GLN A 121 3.70 16.64 -10.13
CA GLN A 121 4.07 17.67 -11.10
C GLN A 121 2.84 18.43 -11.59
N LEU A 122 1.69 17.75 -11.66
CA LEU A 122 0.44 18.27 -12.18
C LEU A 122 -0.58 18.50 -11.07
N ALA A 123 -1.41 19.52 -11.25
CA ALA A 123 -2.58 19.72 -10.43
C ALA A 123 -3.67 18.72 -10.83
N HIS A 124 -4.36 18.18 -9.83
CA HIS A 124 -5.48 17.26 -10.03
C HIS A 124 -6.74 17.85 -9.38
N GLU A 125 -7.89 17.65 -10.01
CA GLU A 125 -9.16 18.13 -9.48
C GLU A 125 -9.62 17.28 -8.30
N SER A 126 -10.33 17.89 -7.36
CA SER A 126 -10.94 17.13 -6.27
C SER A 126 -12.03 16.23 -6.82
N GLY A 127 -12.06 14.97 -6.39
CA GLY A 127 -12.98 13.94 -6.87
C GLY A 127 -12.43 13.13 -8.04
N THR A 128 -11.32 13.54 -8.67
CA THR A 128 -10.65 12.74 -9.69
C THR A 128 -10.27 11.39 -9.11
N LEU A 129 -10.66 10.32 -9.80
CA LEU A 129 -10.30 8.96 -9.45
C LEU A 129 -8.94 8.61 -10.06
N ILE A 130 -8.08 7.99 -9.27
CA ILE A 130 -6.78 7.51 -9.69
C ILE A 130 -6.62 6.04 -9.32
N GLU A 131 -5.97 5.27 -10.17
CA GLU A 131 -5.46 3.94 -9.83
C GLU A 131 -4.09 4.09 -9.18
N ILE A 132 -3.84 3.31 -8.12
CA ILE A 132 -2.66 3.45 -7.25
C ILE A 132 -2.02 2.09 -7.06
N SER A 133 -0.70 2.03 -7.29
CA SER A 133 0.15 0.90 -6.96
C SER A 133 1.26 1.37 -6.01
N ILE A 134 1.29 0.82 -4.80
CA ILE A 134 2.26 1.15 -3.77
C ILE A 134 3.09 -0.08 -3.45
N ILE A 135 4.42 0.04 -3.43
CA ILE A 135 5.30 -1.00 -2.89
C ILE A 135 6.15 -0.41 -1.76
N ILE A 136 6.09 -1.05 -0.59
CA ILE A 136 6.79 -0.60 0.62
C ILE A 136 7.98 -1.53 0.90
N ALA A 137 9.19 -0.98 0.86
CA ALA A 137 10.41 -1.67 1.24
C ALA A 137 10.65 -1.61 2.77
N PRO A 138 11.38 -2.57 3.39
CA PRO A 138 11.99 -3.76 2.79
C PRO A 138 11.07 -4.98 2.73
N SER A 139 9.84 -4.89 3.24
CA SER A 139 8.91 -6.03 3.26
C SER A 139 8.40 -6.38 1.85
N TYR A 140 8.44 -5.43 0.91
CA TYR A 140 7.81 -5.49 -0.41
C TYR A 140 6.29 -5.63 -0.33
N LEU A 141 5.67 -5.04 0.70
CA LEU A 141 4.21 -5.00 0.81
C LEU A 141 3.67 -4.25 -0.41
N HIS A 142 2.83 -4.91 -1.21
CA HIS A 142 2.27 -4.34 -2.43
C HIS A 142 0.79 -4.05 -2.24
N ILE A 143 0.37 -2.82 -2.47
CA ILE A 143 -1.03 -2.38 -2.32
C ILE A 143 -1.51 -1.89 -3.68
N SER A 144 -2.62 -2.45 -4.15
CA SER A 144 -3.38 -1.92 -5.28
C SER A 144 -4.70 -1.32 -4.78
N ALA A 145 -5.01 -0.10 -5.22
CA ALA A 145 -6.20 0.61 -4.80
C ALA A 145 -6.69 1.59 -5.86
N LEU A 146 -8.00 1.89 -5.83
CA LEU A 146 -8.55 3.08 -6.47
C LEU A 146 -8.72 4.17 -5.42
N GLY A 147 -8.17 5.36 -5.68
CA GLY A 147 -8.22 6.49 -4.77
C GLY A 147 -8.90 7.71 -5.37
N ALA A 148 -9.66 8.44 -4.56
CA ALA A 148 -10.24 9.73 -4.95
C ALA A 148 -9.38 10.87 -4.41
N VAL A 149 -9.02 11.82 -5.26
CA VAL A 149 -8.32 13.06 -4.85
C VAL A 149 -9.25 13.86 -3.93
N VAL A 150 -8.84 14.06 -2.68
CA VAL A 150 -9.61 14.84 -1.68
C VAL A 150 -9.12 16.29 -1.56
N TYR A 151 -7.87 16.55 -1.93
CA TYR A 151 -7.33 17.90 -2.09
C TYR A 151 -6.12 17.89 -3.02
N CYS A 152 -5.91 19.03 -3.68
CA CYS A 152 -4.67 19.36 -4.38
C CYS A 152 -4.30 20.79 -4.02
N ARG A 153 -3.09 21.01 -3.52
CA ARG A 153 -2.61 22.35 -3.13
C ARG A 153 -1.20 22.55 -3.63
N ARG A 154 -0.92 23.75 -4.16
CA ARG A 154 0.44 24.13 -4.50
C ARG A 154 1.23 24.39 -3.21
N GLU A 155 2.40 23.81 -3.08
CA GLU A 155 3.37 24.10 -2.03
C GLU A 155 4.35 25.16 -2.54
N GLU A 156 4.50 26.25 -1.79
CA GLU A 156 5.41 27.37 -2.13
C GLU A 156 6.85 27.12 -1.65
N ASN A 157 7.30 25.86 -1.66
CA ASN A 157 8.61 25.49 -1.16
C ASN A 157 9.61 25.39 -2.32
N GLU A 158 10.68 26.19 -2.30
CA GLU A 158 11.71 26.27 -3.36
C GLU A 158 12.36 24.92 -3.70
N LYS A 159 12.29 23.93 -2.79
CA LYS A 159 12.82 22.58 -3.00
C LYS A 159 11.93 21.67 -3.87
N ASN A 160 10.67 22.02 -4.08
CA ASN A 160 9.67 21.17 -4.75
C ASN A 160 9.24 21.74 -6.13
N GLU A 161 10.04 22.58 -6.79
CA GLU A 161 9.64 23.20 -8.07
C GLU A 161 9.24 22.19 -9.16
N SER A 162 9.87 21.00 -9.18
CA SER A 162 9.52 19.94 -10.14
C SER A 162 8.22 19.22 -9.80
N PHE A 163 7.84 19.15 -8.52
CA PHE A 163 6.62 18.50 -8.03
C PHE A 163 5.86 19.43 -7.07
N PRO A 164 5.34 20.57 -7.56
CA PRO A 164 4.92 21.68 -6.72
C PRO A 164 3.54 21.46 -6.08
N PHE A 165 2.84 20.38 -6.42
CA PHE A 165 1.50 20.12 -5.90
C PHE A 165 1.53 19.00 -4.85
N ARG A 166 1.05 19.27 -3.65
CA ARG A 166 0.71 18.23 -2.67
C ARG A 166 -0.71 17.77 -2.92
N ILE A 167 -0.85 16.47 -3.22
CA ILE A 167 -2.15 15.82 -3.39
C ILE A 167 -2.43 14.87 -2.25
N GLY A 168 -3.66 14.93 -1.75
CA GLY A 168 -4.20 13.98 -0.80
C GLY A 168 -5.22 13.10 -1.48
N VAL A 169 -5.11 11.79 -1.25
CA VAL A 169 -5.94 10.78 -1.88
C VAL A 169 -6.51 9.86 -0.81
N GLU A 170 -7.82 9.63 -0.87
CA GLU A 170 -8.54 8.68 -0.03
C GLU A 170 -8.79 7.40 -0.81
N PHE A 171 -8.49 6.24 -0.23
CA PHE A 171 -8.75 4.96 -0.87
C PHE A 171 -10.25 4.70 -0.94
N SER A 172 -10.82 4.89 -2.13
CA SER A 172 -12.22 4.60 -2.43
C SER A 172 -12.48 3.10 -2.52
N HIS A 173 -11.54 2.36 -3.11
CA HIS A 173 -11.57 0.91 -3.24
C HIS A 173 -10.18 0.36 -2.90
N ILE A 174 -10.12 -0.56 -1.96
CA ILE A 174 -8.91 -1.29 -1.56
C ILE A 174 -9.39 -2.63 -1.00
N HIS A 175 -8.71 -3.73 -1.32
CA HIS A 175 -9.04 -5.04 -0.76
C HIS A 175 -8.78 -5.06 0.74
N GLU A 176 -9.64 -5.72 1.52
CA GLU A 176 -9.54 -5.69 2.98
C GLU A 176 -8.21 -6.27 3.49
N ALA A 177 -7.70 -7.32 2.85
CA ALA A 177 -6.40 -7.91 3.19
C ALA A 177 -5.25 -6.90 3.04
N ASP A 178 -5.28 -6.08 1.97
CA ASP A 178 -4.29 -5.04 1.70
C ASP A 178 -4.45 -3.88 2.69
N ARG A 179 -5.70 -3.49 3.01
CA ARG A 179 -6.00 -2.49 4.04
C ARG A 179 -5.46 -2.90 5.41
N GLU A 180 -5.70 -4.14 5.82
CA GLU A 180 -5.18 -4.67 7.09
C GLU A 180 -3.65 -4.75 7.10
N ALA A 181 -3.04 -5.19 6.00
CA ALA A 181 -1.59 -5.27 5.88
C ALA A 181 -0.96 -3.87 5.98
N LEU A 182 -1.56 -2.89 5.33
CA LEU A 182 -1.17 -1.49 5.44
C LEU A 182 -1.39 -0.94 6.86
N GLY A 183 -2.50 -1.28 7.51
CA GLY A 183 -2.75 -0.93 8.92
C GLY A 183 -1.65 -1.46 9.84
N ARG A 184 -1.30 -2.75 9.72
CA ARG A 184 -0.19 -3.36 10.47
C ARG A 184 1.16 -2.68 10.21
N HIS A 185 1.43 -2.28 8.97
CA HIS A 185 2.66 -1.58 8.61
C HIS A 185 2.74 -0.21 9.31
N VAL A 186 1.67 0.57 9.22
CA VAL A 186 1.55 1.91 9.80
C VAL A 186 1.61 1.85 11.33
N ASP A 187 0.96 0.86 11.95
CA ASP A 187 0.96 0.67 13.40
C ASP A 187 2.34 0.26 13.96
N LYS A 188 3.19 -0.42 13.16
CA LYS A 188 4.56 -0.78 13.55
C LYS A 188 5.55 0.38 13.49
N HIS A 189 5.24 1.46 12.76
CA HIS A 189 6.11 2.60 12.56
C HIS A 189 5.49 3.94 13.03
N PRO A 190 4.92 4.02 14.24
CA PRO A 190 4.21 5.22 14.68
C PRO A 190 5.18 6.42 14.75
N LYS A 191 4.70 7.58 14.26
CA LYS A 191 5.37 8.90 14.19
C LYS A 191 6.73 8.99 14.91
N THR A 192 7.81 9.17 14.15
CA THR A 192 8.94 9.97 14.63
C THR A 192 8.44 11.41 14.77
N SER A 193 8.31 11.87 16.02
CA SER A 193 8.02 13.27 16.36
C SER A 193 9.11 14.20 15.87
#